data_AF-A0A7F8QC80-F1
#
_entry.id   AF-A0A7F8QC80-F1
#
_cell.length_a   1.000
_cell.length_b   1.000
_cell.length_c   1.000
_cell.angle_alpha   90.00
_cell.angle_beta   90.00
_cell.angle_gamma   90.00
#
_symmetry.space_group_name_H-M   'P 1'
#
loop_
_entity.id
_entity.type
_entity.pdbx_description
1 polymer ?
#
loop_
_entity_poly.entity_id
_entity_poly.type
_entity_poly.pdbx_seq_one_letter_code
_entity_poly.pdbx_strand_id
1 'polypeptide(L)'
;MFFLFSDMLLYSSQGVTGTSHFRIRGLLPLRGMLVEEGEPERSVPHCFTICAAQKTVVVAASTRLEKEKWLCDLNTAIDAAKGGSDQSLALPGSVVCAPPYRSSEEVALEQESEGALEGQGQHRANTTVHVCWHRNASVSRADHSAAVENQLSGYLLRKFKNSNGWQKLWVVFTNFCLFFYKTHQDDYPLASLPLLGYSVSVPKEADGVHKQHVFKLQFKSHVYFFRAESKYTFGRWMEVIERAGSSPGRARRPEEEA
;
A
#
# COMPACT_ATOMS: atom_id res chain seq x y z
N MET A 1 -2.98 10.43 -6.91
CA MET A 1 -2.94 8.95 -6.77
C MET A 1 -3.71 8.35 -7.93
N PHE A 2 -3.36 7.16 -8.39
CA PHE A 2 -4.11 6.44 -9.44
C PHE A 2 -4.69 5.15 -8.85
N PHE A 3 -5.88 4.76 -9.32
CA PHE A 3 -6.54 3.51 -8.96
C PHE A 3 -7.06 2.87 -10.25
N LEU A 4 -6.49 1.73 -10.62
CA LEU A 4 -6.90 0.96 -11.80
C LEU A 4 -7.94 -0.08 -11.39
N PHE A 5 -9.13 0.02 -11.97
CA PHE A 5 -10.20 -0.97 -11.88
C PHE A 5 -10.31 -1.75 -13.20
N SER A 6 -11.20 -2.72 -13.26
CA SER A 6 -11.40 -3.57 -14.45
C SER A 6 -11.97 -2.84 -15.66
N ASP A 7 -12.62 -1.69 -15.46
CA ASP A 7 -13.36 -0.94 -16.48
C ASP A 7 -12.96 0.54 -16.56
N MET A 8 -12.29 1.07 -15.53
CA MET A 8 -11.88 2.46 -15.46
C MET A 8 -10.57 2.67 -14.70
N LEU A 9 -9.89 3.77 -15.04
CA LEU A 9 -8.76 4.31 -14.29
C LEU A 9 -9.20 5.60 -13.58
N LEU A 10 -9.21 5.59 -12.24
CA LEU A 10 -9.46 6.78 -11.43
C LEU A 10 -8.15 7.49 -11.10
N TYR A 11 -8.17 8.81 -11.08
CA TYR A 11 -7.07 9.60 -10.56
C TYR A 11 -7.57 10.66 -9.56
N SER A 12 -6.77 10.88 -8.52
CA SER A 12 -7.10 11.76 -7.41
C SER A 12 -6.02 12.79 -7.15
N SER A 13 -6.41 13.91 -6.55
CA SER A 13 -5.49 14.84 -5.90
C SER A 13 -5.52 14.66 -4.39
N GLN A 14 -4.46 15.10 -3.71
CA GLN A 14 -4.52 15.31 -2.27
C GLN A 14 -5.66 16.29 -1.94
N GLY A 15 -6.41 16.02 -0.87
CA GLY A 15 -7.41 16.94 -0.34
C GLY A 15 -6.77 18.23 0.19
N VAL A 16 -7.61 19.15 0.67
CA VAL A 16 -7.13 20.37 1.36
C VAL A 16 -6.27 19.96 2.57
N THR A 17 -5.22 20.73 2.84
CA THR A 17 -4.27 20.52 3.94
C THR A 17 -4.99 20.19 5.25
N GLY A 18 -4.64 19.06 5.85
CA GLY A 18 -5.23 18.55 7.10
C GLY A 18 -6.23 17.40 6.92
N THR A 19 -6.73 17.14 5.72
CA THR A 19 -7.61 15.98 5.46
C THR A 19 -6.80 14.77 4.98
N SER A 20 -6.92 13.62 5.66
CA SER A 20 -6.33 12.33 5.25
C SER A 20 -7.12 11.68 4.10
N HIS A 21 -7.70 12.50 3.22
CA HIS A 21 -8.63 12.06 2.18
C HIS A 21 -8.11 12.39 0.79
N PHE A 22 -8.30 11.45 -0.13
CA PHE A 22 -8.01 11.64 -1.55
C PHE A 22 -9.30 12.07 -2.26
N ARG A 23 -9.25 13.19 -2.98
CA ARG A 23 -10.38 13.68 -3.76
C ARG A 23 -10.25 13.18 -5.20
N ILE A 24 -11.23 12.43 -5.67
CA ILE A 24 -11.28 11.98 -7.06
C ILE A 24 -11.38 13.20 -7.99
N ARG A 25 -10.49 13.27 -8.97
CA ARG A 25 -10.42 14.36 -9.96
C ARG A 25 -11.04 14.00 -11.29
N GLY A 26 -11.13 12.71 -11.58
CA GLY A 26 -11.73 12.21 -12.80
C GLY A 26 -11.54 10.72 -12.94
N LEU A 27 -12.20 10.19 -13.96
CA LEU A 27 -12.16 8.80 -14.38
C LEU A 27 -11.85 8.75 -15.87
N LEU A 28 -11.11 7.73 -16.29
CA LEU A 28 -10.81 7.43 -17.69
C LEU A 28 -11.30 6.00 -17.97
N PRO A 29 -12.36 5.81 -18.78
CA PRO A 29 -12.81 4.47 -19.16
C PRO A 29 -11.71 3.71 -19.91
N LEU A 30 -11.55 2.41 -19.63
CA LEU A 30 -10.53 1.59 -20.30
C LEU A 30 -10.93 1.19 -21.72
N ARG A 31 -12.22 1.15 -22.03
CA ARG A 31 -12.70 0.88 -23.40
C ARG A 31 -12.23 1.98 -24.36
N GLY A 32 -11.50 1.58 -25.40
CA GLY A 32 -10.91 2.50 -26.36
C GLY A 32 -9.71 3.29 -25.83
N MET A 33 -9.19 2.95 -24.63
CA MET A 33 -7.97 3.53 -24.11
C MET A 33 -6.76 2.94 -24.85
N LEU A 34 -5.80 3.81 -25.18
CA LEU A 34 -4.49 3.46 -25.72
C LEU A 34 -3.42 3.92 -24.75
N VAL A 35 -2.39 3.10 -24.57
CA VAL A 35 -1.25 3.43 -23.71
C VAL A 35 0.01 3.36 -24.55
N GLU A 36 0.68 4.50 -24.66
CA GLU A 36 1.89 4.65 -25.45
C GLU A 36 3.07 4.82 -24.51
N GLU A 37 4.13 4.05 -24.75
CA GLU A 37 5.37 4.24 -24.03
C GLU A 37 6.00 5.58 -24.46
N GLY A 38 6.37 6.44 -23.50
CA GLY A 38 6.89 7.76 -23.81
C GLY A 38 8.20 7.68 -24.61
N GLU A 39 8.30 8.48 -25.68
CA GLU A 39 9.52 8.64 -26.48
C GLU A 39 10.74 8.98 -25.61
N PRO A 40 11.92 8.42 -25.89
CA PRO A 40 13.15 8.65 -25.11
C PRO A 40 13.62 10.10 -25.13
N GLU A 41 13.10 10.93 -26.04
CA GLU A 41 13.43 12.35 -26.18
C GLU A 41 12.66 13.27 -25.22
N ARG A 42 11.68 12.74 -24.48
CA ARG A 42 10.96 13.53 -23.48
C ARG A 42 11.86 13.77 -22.27
N SER A 43 11.89 15.01 -21.79
CA SER A 43 12.69 15.44 -20.63
C SER A 43 12.31 14.78 -19.29
N VAL A 44 11.18 14.06 -19.24
CA VAL A 44 10.66 13.42 -18.03
C VAL A 44 10.96 11.91 -18.06
N PRO A 45 11.82 11.40 -17.16
CA PRO A 45 12.18 9.99 -17.14
C PRO A 45 10.98 9.12 -16.74
N HIS A 46 10.97 7.88 -17.22
CA HIS A 46 9.98 6.85 -16.87
C HIS A 46 8.52 7.29 -17.10
N CYS A 47 8.29 8.11 -18.13
CA CYS A 47 6.94 8.53 -18.50
C CYS A 47 6.30 7.64 -19.56
N PHE A 48 4.96 7.68 -19.59
CA PHE A 48 4.11 7.09 -20.60
C PHE A 48 2.84 7.93 -20.78
N THR A 49 2.17 7.77 -21.92
CA THR A 49 0.99 8.53 -22.29
C THR A 49 -0.23 7.63 -22.25
N ILE A 50 -1.28 8.08 -21.59
CA ILE A 50 -2.59 7.42 -21.57
C ILE A 50 -3.55 8.27 -22.41
N CYS A 51 -4.01 7.70 -23.51
CA CYS A 51 -4.95 8.32 -24.44
C CYS A 51 -6.32 7.68 -24.24
N ALA A 52 -7.25 8.38 -23.61
CA ALA A 52 -8.65 7.99 -23.52
C ALA A 52 -9.50 8.84 -24.49
N ALA A 53 -10.72 8.38 -24.79
CA ALA A 53 -11.60 9.00 -25.79
C ALA A 53 -11.82 10.52 -25.61
N GLN A 54 -11.81 11.01 -24.37
CA GLN A 54 -12.07 12.42 -24.05
C GLN A 54 -10.86 13.14 -23.44
N LYS A 55 -9.76 12.42 -23.17
CA LYS A 55 -8.64 12.99 -22.41
C LYS A 55 -7.35 12.21 -22.62
N THR A 56 -6.28 12.96 -22.86
CA THR A 56 -4.91 12.45 -22.85
C THR A 56 -4.18 12.93 -21.61
N VAL A 57 -3.51 12.03 -20.90
CA VAL A 57 -2.67 12.36 -19.75
C VAL A 57 -1.29 11.75 -19.90
N VAL A 58 -0.26 12.51 -19.55
CA VAL A 58 1.12 12.00 -19.43
C VAL A 58 1.39 11.71 -17.97
N VAL A 59 1.84 10.49 -17.68
CA VAL A 59 2.12 10.02 -16.33
C VAL A 59 3.60 9.65 -16.23
N ALA A 60 4.26 10.06 -15.15
CA ALA A 60 5.63 9.68 -14.84
C ALA A 60 5.66 8.76 -13.62
N ALA A 61 6.30 7.60 -13.74
CA ALA A 61 6.49 6.68 -12.64
C ALA A 61 7.74 7.05 -11.81
N SER A 62 7.80 6.55 -10.56
CA SER A 62 8.94 6.80 -9.67
C SER A 62 10.21 6.06 -10.09
N THR A 63 10.07 4.93 -10.77
CA THR A 63 11.17 4.11 -11.29
C THR A 63 10.78 3.47 -12.62
N ARG A 64 11.77 2.98 -13.37
CA ARG A 64 11.53 2.16 -14.57
C ARG A 64 10.66 0.93 -14.27
N LEU A 65 10.93 0.23 -13.17
CA LEU A 65 10.17 -0.95 -12.78
C LEU A 65 8.71 -0.61 -12.47
N GLU A 66 8.44 0.50 -11.78
CA GLU A 66 7.08 0.97 -11.54
C GLU A 66 6.36 1.33 -12.85
N LYS A 67 7.04 1.98 -13.80
CA LYS A 67 6.49 2.22 -15.14
C LYS A 67 6.10 0.90 -15.82
N GLU A 68 7.00 -0.07 -15.83
CA GLU A 68 6.77 -1.37 -16.49
C GLU A 68 5.58 -2.12 -15.86
N LYS A 69 5.45 -2.11 -14.52
CA LYS A 69 4.29 -2.68 -13.82
C LYS A 69 2.99 -1.99 -14.23
N TRP A 70 2.94 -0.66 -14.18
CA TRP A 70 1.76 0.11 -14.56
C TRP A 70 1.35 -0.14 -16.01
N LEU A 71 2.31 -0.17 -16.94
CA LEU A 71 2.04 -0.47 -18.34
C LEU A 71 1.49 -1.89 -18.53
N CYS A 72 2.08 -2.88 -17.86
CA CYS A 72 1.62 -4.27 -17.92
C CYS A 72 0.19 -4.41 -17.39
N ASP A 73 -0.10 -3.84 -16.23
CA ASP A 73 -1.43 -3.91 -15.62
C ASP A 73 -2.48 -3.15 -16.44
N LEU A 74 -2.15 -1.97 -16.98
CA LEU A 74 -3.05 -1.19 -17.83
C LEU A 74 -3.39 -1.94 -19.11
N ASN A 75 -2.39 -2.43 -19.84
CA ASN A 75 -2.63 -3.16 -21.10
C ASN A 75 -3.46 -4.41 -20.86
N THR A 76 -3.13 -5.17 -19.80
CA THR A 76 -3.91 -6.36 -19.41
C THR A 76 -5.37 -6.02 -19.10
N ALA A 77 -5.62 -4.92 -18.37
CA ALA A 77 -6.96 -4.49 -18.01
C ALA A 77 -7.74 -3.97 -19.24
N ILE A 78 -7.09 -3.22 -20.14
CA ILE A 78 -7.70 -2.71 -21.38
C ILE A 78 -8.10 -3.87 -22.29
N ASP A 79 -7.23 -4.87 -22.46
CA ASP A 79 -7.53 -6.04 -23.28
C ASP A 79 -8.69 -6.86 -22.69
N ALA A 80 -8.75 -7.01 -21.36
CA ALA A 80 -9.88 -7.65 -20.70
C ALA A 80 -11.20 -6.86 -20.88
N ALA A 81 -11.14 -5.53 -20.87
CA ALA A 81 -12.32 -4.66 -21.01
C ALA A 81 -12.94 -4.66 -22.42
N LYS A 82 -12.18 -5.07 -23.45
CA LYS A 82 -12.68 -5.23 -24.84
C LYS A 82 -13.68 -6.38 -24.97
N GLY A 83 -13.56 -7.42 -24.14
CA GLY A 83 -14.38 -8.64 -24.22
C GLY A 83 -15.68 -8.61 -23.41
N GLY A 84 -15.90 -7.61 -22.55
CA GLY A 84 -17.11 -7.50 -21.75
C GLY A 84 -18.25 -6.84 -22.50
N SER A 85 -19.34 -7.57 -22.77
CA SER A 85 -20.57 -7.07 -23.39
C SER A 85 -21.05 -5.75 -22.78
N ASP A 86 -21.63 -4.86 -23.60
CA ASP A 86 -22.19 -3.55 -23.24
C ASP A 86 -23.21 -3.62 -22.09
N GLN A 87 -22.73 -3.64 -20.85
CA GLN A 87 -23.49 -3.10 -19.74
C GLN A 87 -23.08 -1.64 -19.62
N SER A 88 -23.97 -0.78 -20.12
CA SER A 88 -23.91 0.66 -19.96
C SER A 88 -23.57 1.02 -18.52
N LEU A 89 -22.39 1.62 -18.32
CA LEU A 89 -21.95 2.18 -17.05
C LEU A 89 -22.79 3.43 -16.76
N ALA A 90 -24.02 3.24 -16.30
CA ALA A 90 -24.75 4.30 -15.63
C ALA A 90 -24.01 4.60 -14.32
N LEU A 91 -23.48 5.82 -14.20
CA LEU A 91 -23.08 6.41 -12.92
C LEU A 91 -24.22 6.19 -11.92
N PRO A 92 -23.96 5.80 -10.65
CA PRO A 92 -24.99 5.90 -9.63
C PRO A 92 -25.38 7.37 -9.53
N GLY A 93 -26.53 7.71 -10.09
CA GLY A 93 -27.14 9.01 -9.96
C GLY A 93 -27.24 9.35 -8.48
N SER A 94 -26.85 10.58 -8.18
CA SER A 94 -27.05 11.30 -6.92
C SER A 94 -28.13 10.67 -6.04
N VAL A 95 -27.73 9.83 -5.08
CA VAL A 95 -28.61 9.46 -3.97
C VAL A 95 -28.70 10.69 -3.08
N VAL A 96 -29.71 11.52 -3.36
CA VAL A 96 -30.20 12.48 -2.37
C VAL A 96 -30.73 11.64 -1.23
N CYS A 97 -29.96 11.54 -0.14
CA CYS A 97 -30.46 10.98 1.11
C CYS A 97 -31.61 11.88 1.59
N ALA A 98 -32.84 11.46 1.35
CA ALA A 98 -33.99 12.03 2.02
C ALA A 98 -33.88 11.71 3.52
N PRO A 99 -34.04 12.70 4.42
CA PRO A 99 -34.02 12.45 5.85
C PRO A 99 -35.29 11.66 6.24
N PRO A 100 -35.21 10.72 7.20
CA PRO A 100 -36.40 10.01 7.65
C PRO A 100 -37.34 10.97 8.37
N TYR A 101 -38.61 10.87 7.98
CA TYR A 101 -39.76 11.56 8.52
C TYR A 101 -39.81 11.43 10.05
N ARG A 102 -39.75 12.56 10.77
CA ARG A 102 -40.09 12.64 12.19
C ARG A 102 -41.59 12.39 12.36
N SER A 103 -41.97 11.42 13.18
CA SER A 103 -43.26 11.43 13.87
C SER A 103 -43.02 12.02 15.26
N SER A 104 -43.69 13.13 15.53
CA SER A 104 -43.63 13.92 16.76
C SER A 104 -44.48 13.29 17.86
N GLU A 105 -43.95 13.24 19.09
CA GLU A 105 -44.56 13.83 20.29
C GLU A 105 -43.52 13.91 21.43
N GLU A 106 -43.27 15.17 21.82
CA GLU A 106 -42.66 15.86 22.98
C GLU A 106 -42.07 15.04 24.16
N VAL A 107 -40.97 15.43 24.81
CA VAL A 107 -40.85 16.62 25.69
C VAL A 107 -39.42 17.19 25.73
N ALA A 108 -39.35 18.52 25.82
CA ALA A 108 -38.16 19.35 25.90
C ALA A 108 -37.37 19.21 27.21
N LEU A 109 -36.03 19.24 27.08
CA LEU A 109 -35.11 19.80 28.06
C LEU A 109 -33.84 20.22 27.30
N GLU A 110 -33.74 21.51 27.05
CA GLU A 110 -32.51 22.13 26.57
C GLU A 110 -31.48 22.12 27.70
N GLN A 111 -30.32 21.54 27.43
CA GLN A 111 -29.10 22.00 28.08
C GLN A 111 -27.92 21.81 27.13
N GLU A 112 -27.44 22.95 26.64
CA GLU A 112 -26.18 23.07 25.93
C GLU A 112 -25.06 22.45 26.79
N SER A 113 -24.34 21.49 26.22
CA SER A 113 -22.95 21.28 26.58
C SER A 113 -22.21 20.85 25.34
N GLU A 114 -21.54 21.83 24.73
CA GLU A 114 -20.31 21.55 23.99
C GLU A 114 -19.41 20.71 24.89
N GLY A 115 -18.93 19.60 24.35
CA GLY A 115 -18.14 18.62 25.08
C GLY A 115 -17.51 17.67 24.09
N ALA A 116 -16.41 18.11 23.50
CA ALA A 116 -15.53 17.31 22.68
C ALA A 116 -15.26 15.95 23.34
N LEU A 117 -15.82 14.89 22.76
CA LEU A 117 -15.33 13.53 23.00
C LEU A 117 -14.11 13.31 22.10
N GLU A 118 -13.03 14.02 22.41
CA GLU A 118 -11.66 13.59 22.10
C GLU A 118 -11.35 12.38 22.99
N GLY A 119 -12.04 11.27 22.72
CA GLY A 119 -11.84 10.00 23.39
C GLY A 119 -10.73 9.21 22.70
N GLN A 120 -9.53 9.28 23.27
CA GLN A 120 -8.46 8.30 23.15
C GLN A 120 -7.89 8.11 21.73
N GLY A 121 -6.67 8.62 21.52
CA GLY A 121 -5.90 8.45 20.29
C GLY A 121 -5.73 6.98 19.91
N GLN A 122 -6.71 6.44 19.19
CA GLN A 122 -6.57 5.20 18.45
C GLN A 122 -5.44 5.44 17.46
N HIS A 123 -4.33 4.73 17.63
CA HIS A 123 -3.25 4.66 16.67
C HIS A 123 -3.83 4.17 15.34
N ARG A 124 -4.34 5.10 14.53
CA ARG A 124 -4.86 4.80 13.20
C ARG A 124 -3.65 4.47 12.34
N ALA A 125 -3.36 3.17 12.20
CA ALA A 125 -2.32 2.72 11.30
C ALA A 125 -2.61 3.29 9.90
N ASN A 126 -1.60 3.92 9.29
CA ASN A 126 -1.72 4.46 7.94
C ASN A 126 -2.13 3.34 6.99
N THR A 127 -3.20 3.54 6.24
CA THR A 127 -3.65 2.54 5.26
C THR A 127 -2.63 2.39 4.14
N THR A 128 -2.64 1.26 3.44
CA THR A 128 -1.78 1.00 2.28
C THR A 128 -1.78 2.14 1.26
N VAL A 129 -2.95 2.76 1.01
CA VAL A 129 -3.09 3.90 0.10
C VAL A 129 -2.23 5.09 0.53
N HIS A 130 -2.21 5.41 1.82
CA HIS A 130 -1.38 6.50 2.36
C HIS A 130 0.11 6.16 2.25
N VAL A 131 0.47 4.90 2.51
CA VAL A 131 1.86 4.44 2.39
C VAL A 131 2.33 4.54 0.93
N CYS A 132 1.52 4.08 -0.03
CA CYS A 132 1.77 4.20 -1.46
C CYS A 132 1.97 5.66 -1.89
N TRP A 133 1.11 6.57 -1.41
CA TRP A 133 1.23 8.00 -1.68
C TRP A 133 2.56 8.58 -1.19
N HIS A 134 2.93 8.33 0.07
CA HIS A 134 4.15 8.87 0.66
C HIS A 134 5.45 8.21 0.18
N ARG A 135 5.36 7.01 -0.40
CA ARG A 135 6.52 6.25 -0.88
C ARG A 135 6.60 6.15 -2.40
N ASN A 136 5.68 6.80 -3.13
CA ASN A 136 5.58 6.72 -4.59
C ASN A 136 5.62 5.27 -5.10
N ALA A 137 4.86 4.40 -4.45
CA ALA A 137 4.79 2.98 -4.73
C ALA A 137 3.37 2.57 -5.15
N SER A 138 3.24 1.47 -5.89
CA SER A 138 1.98 0.84 -6.22
C SER A 138 1.81 -0.51 -5.52
N VAL A 139 0.56 -0.94 -5.36
CA VAL A 139 0.18 -2.25 -4.81
C VAL A 139 -0.94 -2.78 -5.69
N SER A 140 -0.71 -3.93 -6.30
CA SER A 140 -1.66 -4.63 -7.16
C SER A 140 -2.58 -5.56 -6.37
N ARG A 141 -3.60 -6.10 -7.03
CA ARG A 141 -4.44 -7.18 -6.47
C ARG A 141 -3.62 -8.44 -6.16
N ALA A 142 -2.64 -8.75 -7.00
CA ALA A 142 -1.76 -9.89 -6.80
C ALA A 142 -0.91 -9.72 -5.54
N ASP A 143 -0.38 -8.51 -5.31
CA ASP A 143 0.38 -8.19 -4.10
C ASP A 143 -0.48 -8.35 -2.84
N HIS A 144 -1.74 -7.89 -2.88
CA HIS A 144 -2.69 -8.09 -1.77
C HIS A 144 -2.93 -9.58 -1.48
N SER A 145 -3.08 -10.39 -2.52
CA SER A 145 -3.31 -11.84 -2.36
C SER A 145 -2.08 -12.50 -1.73
N ALA A 146 -0.89 -12.19 -2.24
CA ALA A 146 0.37 -12.68 -1.68
C ALA A 146 0.57 -12.23 -0.21
N ALA A 147 0.21 -11.00 0.15
CA ALA A 147 0.32 -10.51 1.52
C ALA A 147 -0.61 -11.26 2.50
N VAL A 148 -1.79 -11.69 2.04
CA VAL A 148 -2.73 -12.49 2.85
C VAL A 148 -2.18 -13.90 3.06
N GLU A 149 -1.63 -14.53 2.03
CA GLU A 149 -1.01 -15.86 2.13
C GLU A 149 0.25 -15.88 3.00
N ASN A 150 0.93 -14.74 3.12
CA ASN A 150 2.17 -14.59 3.88
C ASN A 150 1.99 -13.93 5.26
N GLN A 151 0.79 -14.03 5.84
CA GLN A 151 0.59 -13.59 7.23
C GLN A 151 1.41 -14.44 8.21
N LEU A 152 2.01 -13.79 9.19
CA LEU A 152 2.83 -14.46 10.20
C LEU A 152 2.77 -13.70 11.52
N SER A 153 2.67 -14.43 12.62
CA SER A 153 2.77 -13.86 13.96
C SER A 153 3.76 -14.64 14.81
N GLY A 154 4.47 -13.96 15.70
CA GLY A 154 5.45 -14.62 16.56
C GLY A 154 6.27 -13.64 17.40
N TYR A 155 6.99 -14.19 18.37
CA TYR A 155 7.91 -13.40 19.18
C TYR A 155 9.21 -13.09 18.43
N LEU A 156 9.60 -11.82 18.43
CA LEU A 156 10.89 -11.35 17.93
C LEU A 156 11.53 -10.41 18.94
N LEU A 157 12.85 -10.30 18.92
CA LEU A 157 13.54 -9.21 19.59
C LEU A 157 13.84 -8.12 18.57
N ARG A 158 13.43 -6.88 18.83
CA ARG A 158 13.71 -5.71 18.00
C ARG A 158 14.83 -4.87 18.59
N LYS A 159 15.69 -4.33 17.74
CA LYS A 159 16.72 -3.33 18.07
C LYS A 159 16.75 -2.24 16.99
N PHE A 160 16.76 -0.98 17.40
CA PHE A 160 17.04 0.15 16.51
C PHE A 160 18.55 0.31 16.33
N LYS A 161 18.98 0.86 15.19
CA LYS A 161 20.41 1.09 14.88
C LYS A 161 21.20 1.73 16.02
N ASN A 162 20.66 2.80 16.61
CA ASN A 162 21.33 3.58 17.65
C ASN A 162 20.91 3.20 19.09
N SER A 163 20.18 2.10 19.27
CA SER A 163 19.73 1.65 20.59
C SER A 163 20.64 0.54 21.11
N ASN A 164 21.00 0.53 22.39
CA ASN A 164 21.86 -0.51 22.95
C ASN A 164 21.11 -1.80 23.31
N GLY A 165 19.81 -1.72 23.57
CA GLY A 165 18.98 -2.85 24.03
C GLY A 165 18.24 -3.59 22.93
N TRP A 166 17.89 -4.85 23.22
CA TRP A 166 16.95 -5.65 22.45
C TRP A 166 15.61 -5.71 23.20
N GLN A 167 14.51 -5.44 22.49
CA GLN A 167 13.17 -5.45 23.06
C GLN A 167 12.40 -6.67 22.55
N LYS A 168 12.01 -7.59 23.43
CA LYS A 168 11.14 -8.72 23.07
C LYS A 168 9.71 -8.21 22.86
N LEU A 169 9.12 -8.52 21.70
CA LEU A 169 7.78 -8.10 21.30
C LEU A 169 7.05 -9.27 20.65
N TRP A 170 5.73 -9.31 20.80
CA TRP A 170 4.89 -10.10 19.92
C TRP A 170 4.66 -9.30 18.63
N VAL A 171 5.01 -9.89 17.49
CA VAL A 171 4.97 -9.21 16.20
C VAL A 171 3.96 -9.91 15.31
N VAL A 172 3.07 -9.13 14.71
CA VAL A 172 2.09 -9.60 13.72
C VAL A 172 2.42 -8.95 12.39
N PHE A 173 2.63 -9.76 11.35
CA PHE A 173 2.80 -9.32 9.98
C PHE A 173 1.53 -9.58 9.17
N THR A 174 0.89 -8.49 8.74
CA THR A 174 -0.29 -8.52 7.87
C THR A 174 -0.42 -7.20 7.12
N ASN A 175 -1.08 -7.20 5.97
CA ASN A 175 -1.34 -5.99 5.18
C ASN A 175 -0.08 -5.15 4.93
N PHE A 176 1.03 -5.80 4.55
CA PHE A 176 2.34 -5.16 4.32
C PHE A 176 2.89 -4.39 5.53
N CYS A 177 2.46 -4.72 6.75
CA CYS A 177 2.78 -3.96 7.95
C CYS A 177 3.15 -4.90 9.10
N LEU A 178 4.16 -4.52 9.88
CA LEU A 178 4.44 -5.14 11.17
C LEU A 178 3.72 -4.38 12.28
N PHE A 179 2.94 -5.08 13.09
CA PHE A 179 2.33 -4.57 14.30
C PHE A 179 3.07 -5.14 15.51
N PHE A 180 3.41 -4.27 16.45
CA PHE A 180 4.19 -4.62 17.64
C PHE A 180 3.31 -4.57 18.87
N TYR A 181 3.27 -5.66 19.63
CA TYR A 181 2.55 -5.79 20.89
C TYR A 181 3.55 -6.12 22.00
N LYS A 182 3.22 -5.77 23.25
CA LYS A 182 4.04 -6.15 24.41
C LYS A 182 3.92 -7.65 24.64
N THR A 183 2.71 -8.18 24.53
CA THR A 183 2.39 -9.61 24.64
C THR A 183 1.42 -10.05 23.55
N HIS A 184 1.21 -11.36 23.39
CA HIS A 184 0.24 -11.90 22.43
C HIS A 184 -1.22 -11.75 22.89
N GLN A 185 -1.45 -11.32 24.13
CA GLN A 185 -2.78 -11.13 24.73
C GLN A 185 -3.24 -9.67 24.66
N ASP A 186 -2.39 -8.76 24.17
CA ASP A 186 -2.73 -7.35 24.09
C ASP A 186 -3.69 -7.10 22.93
N ASP A 187 -4.75 -6.32 23.17
CA ASP A 187 -5.77 -6.00 22.15
C ASP A 187 -5.30 -4.95 21.14
N TYR A 188 -4.35 -4.09 21.53
CA TYR A 188 -3.89 -2.96 20.72
C TYR A 188 -2.38 -2.95 20.54
N PRO A 189 -1.88 -2.62 19.33
CA PRO A 189 -0.46 -2.56 19.07
C PRO A 189 0.16 -1.30 19.70
N LEU A 190 1.37 -1.45 20.23
CA LEU A 190 2.24 -0.36 20.69
C LEU A 190 2.68 0.56 19.53
N ALA A 191 2.90 -0.05 18.37
CA ALA A 191 3.36 0.65 17.16
C ALA A 191 3.12 -0.21 15.93
N SER A 192 3.19 0.43 14.76
CA SER A 192 3.12 -0.22 13.46
C SER A 192 4.27 0.23 12.55
N LEU A 193 4.79 -0.65 11.71
CA LEU A 193 5.84 -0.36 10.72
C LEU A 193 5.40 -0.87 9.34
N PRO A 194 4.91 0.02 8.45
CA PRO A 194 4.60 -0.35 7.07
C PRO A 194 5.88 -0.69 6.31
N LEU A 195 5.89 -1.82 5.61
CA LEU A 195 7.08 -2.41 4.97
C LEU A 195 7.22 -2.11 3.47
N LEU A 196 6.26 -1.46 2.81
CA LEU A 196 6.39 -1.13 1.38
C LEU A 196 7.67 -0.33 1.10
N GLY A 197 8.60 -0.88 0.32
CA GLY A 197 9.90 -0.27 0.02
C GLY A 197 11.02 -0.58 1.01
N TYR A 198 10.76 -1.30 2.11
CA TYR A 198 11.83 -1.85 2.95
C TYR A 198 12.50 -3.03 2.25
N SER A 199 13.83 -3.09 2.31
CA SER A 199 14.59 -4.29 1.96
C SER A 199 14.83 -5.15 3.19
N VAL A 200 14.70 -6.47 3.02
CA VAL A 200 15.07 -7.48 4.01
C VAL A 200 16.45 -8.05 3.66
N SER A 201 17.34 -8.12 4.63
CA SER A 201 18.71 -8.62 4.46
C SER A 201 19.28 -9.13 5.77
N VAL A 202 20.48 -9.70 5.74
CA VAL A 202 21.26 -10.04 6.95
C VAL A 202 22.12 -8.83 7.36
N PRO A 203 22.33 -8.55 8.66
CA PRO A 203 23.24 -7.51 9.10
C PRO A 203 24.65 -7.69 8.52
N LYS A 204 25.28 -6.57 8.14
CA LYS A 204 26.68 -6.54 7.69
C LYS A 204 27.61 -6.31 8.88
N GLU A 205 28.91 -6.55 8.70
CA GLU A 205 29.92 -6.30 9.75
C GLU A 205 29.87 -4.86 10.27
N ALA A 206 29.66 -3.88 9.37
CA ALA A 206 29.51 -2.47 9.71
C ALA A 206 28.29 -2.14 10.60
N ASP A 207 27.30 -3.04 10.69
CA ASP A 207 26.15 -2.85 11.57
C ASP A 207 26.47 -3.16 13.04
N GLY A 208 27.61 -3.82 13.34
CA GLY A 208 28.03 -4.16 14.71
C GLY A 208 27.09 -5.14 15.42
N VAL A 209 26.36 -5.96 14.66
CA VAL A 209 25.39 -6.94 15.21
C VAL A 209 25.92 -8.36 15.08
N HIS A 210 26.49 -8.89 16.15
CA HIS A 210 27.12 -10.22 16.20
C HIS A 210 26.24 -11.31 16.82
N LYS A 211 24.91 -11.19 16.72
CA LYS A 211 23.97 -12.21 17.20
C LYS A 211 23.51 -13.10 16.05
N GLN A 212 23.27 -14.38 16.34
CA GLN A 212 22.69 -15.30 15.37
C GLN A 212 21.19 -15.03 15.15
N HIS A 213 20.70 -15.41 13.97
CA HIS A 213 19.28 -15.40 13.58
C HIS A 213 18.70 -13.99 13.52
N VAL A 214 19.52 -13.03 13.07
CA VAL A 214 19.13 -11.63 12.94
C VAL A 214 18.92 -11.27 11.48
N PHE A 215 17.78 -10.67 11.18
CA PHE A 215 17.51 -10.00 9.91
C PHE A 215 17.43 -8.49 10.12
N LYS A 216 17.68 -7.76 9.04
CA LYS A 216 17.73 -6.30 8.95
C LYS A 216 16.65 -5.84 7.99
N LEU A 217 15.84 -4.88 8.44
CA LEU A 217 14.93 -4.13 7.60
C LEU A 217 15.47 -2.72 7.41
N GLN A 218 15.64 -2.31 6.14
CA GLN A 218 16.15 -0.99 5.81
C GLN A 218 15.29 -0.27 4.79
N PHE A 219 14.98 1.00 5.05
CA PHE A 219 14.36 1.92 4.10
C PHE A 219 14.96 3.31 4.28
N LYS A 220 15.68 3.80 3.27
CA LYS A 220 16.44 5.06 3.33
C LYS A 220 17.35 5.07 4.57
N SER A 221 17.19 6.03 5.48
CA SER A 221 17.93 6.16 6.73
C SER A 221 17.39 5.29 7.88
N HIS A 222 16.19 4.73 7.74
CA HIS A 222 15.57 3.92 8.79
C HIS A 222 16.09 2.49 8.74
N VAL A 223 16.65 2.02 9.86
CA VAL A 223 17.24 0.69 9.99
C VAL A 223 16.76 0.03 11.29
N TYR A 224 16.22 -1.18 11.14
CA TYR A 224 15.74 -2.02 12.23
C TYR A 224 16.39 -3.40 12.16
N PHE A 225 16.70 -3.96 13.32
CA PHE A 225 17.19 -5.31 13.46
C PHE A 225 16.19 -6.15 14.23
N PHE A 226 15.96 -7.36 13.76
CA PHE A 226 15.04 -8.31 14.36
C PHE A 226 15.73 -9.65 14.53
N ARG A 227 15.64 -10.20 15.74
CA ARG A 227 16.18 -11.51 16.08
C ARG A 227 15.04 -12.51 16.30
N ALA A 228 15.10 -13.62 15.58
CA ALA A 228 14.22 -14.76 15.80
C ALA A 228 14.84 -15.76 16.79
N GLU A 229 14.01 -16.66 17.31
CA GLU A 229 14.42 -17.65 18.31
C GLU A 229 15.21 -18.83 17.72
N SER A 230 14.96 -19.18 16.45
CA SER A 230 15.54 -20.35 15.80
C SER A 230 15.89 -20.07 14.33
N LYS A 231 16.76 -20.90 13.74
CA LYS A 231 17.09 -20.84 12.32
C LYS A 231 15.84 -20.95 11.42
N TYR A 232 14.90 -21.81 11.79
CA TYR A 232 13.64 -21.99 11.06
C TYR A 232 12.79 -20.72 11.08
N THR A 233 12.52 -20.17 12.27
CA THR A 233 11.70 -18.95 12.40
C THR A 233 12.36 -17.76 11.73
N PHE A 234 13.69 -17.63 11.83
CA PHE A 234 14.46 -16.63 11.08
C PHE A 234 14.24 -16.72 9.57
N GLY A 235 14.39 -17.91 8.99
CA GLY A 235 14.15 -18.13 7.55
C GLY A 235 12.72 -17.81 7.16
N ARG A 236 11.75 -18.28 7.96
CA ARG A 236 10.32 -18.04 7.73
C ARG A 236 9.95 -16.56 7.75
N TRP A 237 10.49 -15.80 8.71
CA TRP A 237 10.25 -14.35 8.82
C TRP A 237 10.81 -13.58 7.61
N MET A 238 12.01 -13.92 7.15
CA MET A 238 12.57 -13.28 5.95
C MET A 238 11.74 -13.64 4.71
N GLU A 239 11.37 -14.91 4.56
CA GLU A 239 10.58 -15.39 3.42
C GLU A 239 9.23 -14.66 3.29
N VAL A 240 8.44 -14.54 4.36
CA VAL A 240 7.14 -13.84 4.29
C VAL A 240 7.29 -12.36 3.95
N ILE A 241 8.30 -11.71 4.54
CA ILE A 241 8.54 -10.28 4.32
C ILE A 241 9.01 -10.04 2.88
N GLU A 242 9.88 -10.91 2.36
CA GLU A 242 10.38 -10.82 0.99
C GLU A 242 9.26 -11.05 -0.02
N ARG A 243 8.44 -12.09 0.16
CA ARG A 243 7.30 -12.38 -0.74
C ARG A 243 6.22 -11.31 -0.75
N ALA A 244 6.03 -10.62 0.36
CA ALA A 244 5.05 -9.53 0.45
C ALA A 244 5.64 -8.17 0.02
N GLY A 245 6.96 -7.98 0.10
CA GLY A 245 7.64 -6.73 -0.25
C GLY A 245 8.15 -6.66 -1.69
N SER A 246 8.49 -7.81 -2.27
CA SER A 246 8.95 -7.94 -3.64
C SER A 246 7.81 -8.49 -4.49
N SER A 247 7.22 -7.63 -5.33
CA SER A 247 6.55 -8.13 -6.53
C SER A 247 7.63 -8.81 -7.35
N PRO A 248 7.59 -10.14 -7.58
CA PRO A 248 8.55 -10.76 -8.49
C PRO A 248 8.34 -10.09 -9.83
N GLY A 249 9.31 -9.26 -10.22
CA GLY A 249 9.35 -8.72 -11.56
C GLY A 249 9.18 -9.89 -12.49
N ARG A 250 8.09 -9.89 -13.26
CA ARG A 250 7.84 -10.83 -14.34
C ARG A 250 8.80 -10.47 -15.48
N ALA A 251 10.10 -10.47 -15.17
CA ALA A 251 11.15 -10.39 -16.15
C ALA A 251 11.00 -11.65 -16.98
N ARG A 252 10.60 -11.46 -18.25
CA ARG A 252 10.80 -12.47 -19.28
C ARG A 252 12.24 -12.95 -19.11
N ARG A 253 12.42 -14.25 -18.84
CA ARG A 253 13.71 -14.89 -19.02
C ARG A 253 14.12 -14.57 -20.47
N PRO A 254 15.31 -14.03 -20.74
CA PRO A 254 15.84 -14.07 -22.08
C PRO A 254 15.87 -15.54 -22.47
N GLU A 255 15.13 -15.89 -23.51
CA GLU A 255 15.30 -17.17 -24.17
C GLU A 255 16.77 -17.26 -24.57
N GLU A 256 17.36 -18.38 -24.17
CA GLU A 256 18.70 -18.82 -24.53
C GLU A 256 18.72 -18.95 -26.06
N GLU A 257 19.26 -17.95 -26.76
CA GLU A 257 19.58 -18.06 -28.18
C GLU A 257 20.67 -19.12 -28.35
N ALA A 258 20.41 -20.01 -29.29
CA ALA A 258 21.18 -21.18 -29.69
C ALA A 258 22.59 -20.86 -30.22
#